data_AF-A0A429X2L7-F1
#
_entry.id   AF-A0A429X2L7-F1
#
_cell.length_a   1.000
_cell.length_b   1.000
_cell.length_c   1.000
_cell.angle_alpha   90.00
_cell.angle_beta   90.00
_cell.angle_gamma   90.00
#
_symmetry.space_group_name_H-M   'P 1'
#
loop_
_entity.id
_entity.type
_entity.pdbx_description
1 polymer ?
#
loop_
_entity_poly.entity_id
_entity_poly.type
_entity_poly.pdbx_seq_one_letter_code
_entity_poly.pdbx_strand_id
1 'polypeptide(L)'
;MDIQDLPLLLPSTQGLGVHYLILEAFSRFHLHPKIIEECSDISLLMDLVSSDFCASIVPETLLKRYKEYAIYAYKISSIMEMAAPVGLVWLKNHRLSNTAQKFIELFTNKAI
;
A
#
# COMPACT_ATOMS: atom_id res chain seq x y z
N MET A 1 -17.64 -9.37 -13.72
CA MET A 1 -17.27 -7.95 -13.61
C MET A 1 -15.81 -7.93 -13.23
N ASP A 2 -15.00 -7.17 -13.95
CA ASP A 2 -13.55 -7.11 -13.69
C ASP A 2 -13.23 -5.83 -12.89
N ILE A 3 -12.09 -5.77 -12.23
CA ILE A 3 -11.73 -4.68 -11.30
C ILE A 3 -11.68 -3.31 -12.01
N GLN A 4 -11.39 -3.30 -13.30
CA GLN A 4 -11.36 -2.09 -14.14
C GLN A 4 -12.73 -1.39 -14.26
N ASP A 5 -13.83 -2.13 -14.07
CA ASP A 5 -15.19 -1.63 -14.19
C ASP A 5 -15.73 -1.02 -12.88
N LEU A 6 -15.00 -1.20 -11.77
CA LEU A 6 -15.39 -0.74 -10.45
C LEU A 6 -14.83 0.67 -10.18
N PRO A 7 -15.55 1.54 -9.46
CA PRO A 7 -14.98 2.78 -8.97
C PRO A 7 -13.87 2.46 -7.95
N LEU A 8 -12.64 2.87 -8.26
CA LEU A 8 -11.47 2.61 -7.44
C LEU A 8 -11.10 3.83 -6.61
N LEU A 9 -11.05 3.66 -5.29
CA LEU A 9 -10.45 4.60 -4.36
C LEU A 9 -9.10 4.02 -3.92
N LEU A 10 -7.98 4.66 -4.25
CA LEU A 10 -6.65 4.11 -3.99
C LEU A 10 -6.02 4.70 -2.73
N PRO A 11 -5.21 3.96 -1.97
CA PRO A 11 -4.52 4.52 -0.80
C PRO A 11 -3.48 5.55 -1.22
N SER A 12 -3.55 6.77 -0.67
CA SER A 12 -2.58 7.86 -0.89
C SER A 12 -1.48 7.82 0.18
N THR A 13 -0.69 6.75 0.22
CA THR A 13 0.44 6.72 1.14
C THR A 13 1.50 7.72 0.67
N GLN A 14 1.78 8.77 1.44
CA GLN A 14 2.91 9.67 1.16
C GLN A 14 4.22 8.87 1.25
N GLY A 15 4.82 8.61 0.09
CA GLY A 15 6.00 7.78 -0.08
C GLY A 15 5.88 6.88 -1.31
N LEU A 16 7.01 6.57 -1.97
CA LEU A 16 7.13 5.91 -3.28
C LEU A 16 6.62 4.45 -3.38
N GLY A 17 5.69 4.00 -2.55
CA GLY A 17 5.31 2.60 -2.46
C GLY A 17 4.09 2.22 -3.30
N VAL A 18 2.91 2.31 -2.71
CA VAL A 18 1.75 1.50 -3.15
C VAL A 18 0.95 2.18 -4.25
N HIS A 19 0.59 3.46 -4.08
CA HIS A 19 -0.19 4.20 -5.08
C HIS A 19 0.48 4.16 -6.46
N TYR A 20 1.76 4.51 -6.50
CA TYR A 20 2.56 4.49 -7.72
C TYR A 20 2.65 3.09 -8.33
N LEU A 21 2.91 2.04 -7.53
CA LEU A 21 2.98 0.67 -8.03
C LEU A 21 1.66 0.21 -8.67
N ILE A 22 0.52 0.60 -8.10
CA ILE A 22 -0.80 0.29 -8.67
C ILE A 22 -0.97 0.96 -10.03
N LEU A 23 -0.68 2.26 -10.12
CA LEU A 23 -0.77 3.01 -11.37
C LEU A 23 0.19 2.47 -12.44
N GLU A 24 1.42 2.15 -12.05
CA GLU A 24 2.42 1.57 -12.93
C GLU A 24 1.97 0.19 -13.46
N ALA A 25 1.38 -0.64 -12.60
CA ALA A 25 0.84 -1.94 -13.00
C ALA A 25 -0.28 -1.78 -14.05
N PHE A 26 -1.27 -0.91 -13.79
CA PHE A 26 -2.31 -0.63 -14.77
C PHE A 26 -1.73 -0.11 -16.10
N SER A 27 -0.75 0.80 -16.04
CA SER A 27 -0.07 1.30 -17.22
C SER A 27 0.65 0.21 -18.01
N ARG A 28 1.36 -0.71 -17.34
CA ARG A 28 2.07 -1.82 -17.98
C ARG A 28 1.13 -2.78 -18.71
N PHE A 29 -0.05 -3.00 -18.16
CA PHE A 29 -1.09 -3.84 -18.78
C PHE A 29 -1.99 -3.08 -19.77
N HIS A 30 -1.73 -1.78 -20.03
CA HIS A 30 -2.55 -0.92 -20.90
C HIS A 30 -4.03 -0.88 -20.47
N LEU A 31 -4.27 -0.92 -19.16
CA LEU A 31 -5.59 -0.87 -18.55
C LEU A 31 -5.91 0.56 -18.11
N HIS A 32 -7.18 0.96 -18.29
CA HIS A 32 -7.69 2.27 -17.90
C HIS A 32 -8.76 2.10 -16.80
N PRO A 33 -8.35 1.95 -15.53
CA PRO A 33 -9.29 1.77 -14.43
C PRO A 33 -10.09 3.05 -14.15
N LYS A 34 -11.29 2.90 -13.60
CA LYS A 34 -12.11 4.01 -13.10
C LYS A 34 -11.63 4.48 -11.71
N ILE A 35 -10.48 5.12 -11.64
CA ILE A 35 -9.97 5.72 -10.39
C ILE A 35 -10.78 6.98 -10.10
N ILE A 36 -11.49 7.00 -8.98
CA ILE A 36 -12.34 8.13 -8.58
C ILE A 36 -11.55 9.15 -7.75
N GLU A 37 -10.72 8.70 -6.81
CA GLU A 37 -9.94 9.54 -5.90
C GLU A 37 -8.82 8.72 -5.23
N GLU A 38 -7.96 9.43 -4.48
CA GLU A 38 -7.00 8.83 -3.54
C GLU A 38 -7.40 9.10 -2.07
N CYS A 39 -7.00 8.23 -1.12
CA CYS A 39 -7.37 8.34 0.29
C CYS A 39 -6.19 8.04 1.24
N SER A 40 -5.83 8.99 2.09
CA SER A 40 -4.71 8.86 3.05
C SER A 40 -5.11 8.17 4.34
N ASP A 41 -6.40 8.21 4.68
CA ASP A 41 -6.94 7.58 5.88
C ASP A 41 -7.38 6.15 5.55
N ILE A 42 -6.59 5.18 6.01
CA ILE A 42 -6.86 3.77 5.76
C ILE A 42 -8.15 3.30 6.44
N SER A 43 -8.49 3.84 7.62
CA SER A 43 -9.72 3.41 8.31
C SER A 43 -10.94 3.87 7.52
N LEU A 44 -10.95 5.12 7.04
CA LEU A 44 -12.01 5.63 6.18
C LEU A 44 -12.09 4.86 4.85
N LEU A 45 -10.94 4.54 4.24
CA LEU A 45 -10.90 3.71 3.04
C LEU A 45 -11.60 2.36 3.27
N MET A 46 -11.35 1.70 4.40
CA MET A 46 -11.99 0.43 4.75
C MET A 46 -13.49 0.58 4.99
N ASP A 47 -13.93 1.66 5.66
CA ASP A 47 -15.36 1.97 5.85
C ASP A 47 -16.10 2.12 4.51
N LEU A 48 -15.51 2.88 3.58
CA LEU A 48 -16.07 3.09 2.24
C LEU A 48 -16.14 1.79 1.43
N VAL A 49 -15.11 0.95 1.50
CA VAL A 49 -15.15 -0.37 0.84
C VAL A 49 -16.22 -1.28 1.45
N SER A 50 -16.34 -1.32 2.78
CA SER A 50 -17.34 -2.17 3.45
C SER A 50 -18.79 -1.71 3.29
N SER A 51 -19.01 -0.48 2.85
CA SER A 51 -20.34 0.07 2.57
C SER A 51 -20.75 -0.06 1.09
N ASP A 52 -20.00 -0.84 0.31
CA ASP A 52 -20.17 -1.01 -1.14
C ASP A 52 -20.05 0.30 -1.95
N PHE A 53 -19.42 1.34 -1.40
CA PHE A 53 -19.23 2.62 -2.08
C PHE A 53 -18.18 2.54 -3.20
N CYS A 54 -17.09 1.81 -2.96
CA CYS A 54 -15.98 1.66 -3.89
C CYS A 54 -15.22 0.35 -3.70
N ALA A 55 -14.36 0.00 -4.65
CA ALA A 55 -13.34 -1.02 -4.49
C ALA A 55 -11.96 -0.37 -4.28
N SER A 56 -11.00 -1.13 -3.75
CA SER A 56 -9.63 -0.67 -3.55
C SER A 56 -8.60 -1.77 -3.74
N ILE A 57 -7.35 -1.36 -3.97
CA ILE A 57 -6.17 -2.24 -4.00
C ILE A 57 -5.26 -1.84 -2.84
N VAL A 58 -5.00 -2.79 -1.96
CA VAL A 58 -4.27 -2.57 -0.71
C VAL A 58 -3.21 -3.64 -0.47
N PRO A 59 -2.15 -3.35 0.30
CA PRO A 59 -1.23 -4.38 0.77
C PRO A 59 -1.95 -5.43 1.63
N GLU A 60 -1.56 -6.70 1.50
CA GLU A 60 -2.11 -7.82 2.28
C GLU A 60 -1.99 -7.58 3.80
N THR A 61 -0.98 -6.80 4.23
CA THR A 61 -0.78 -6.44 5.63
C THR A 61 -1.95 -5.67 6.24
N LEU A 62 -2.72 -4.91 5.45
CA LEU A 62 -3.90 -4.19 5.93
C LEU A 62 -5.04 -5.16 6.29
N LEU A 63 -5.23 -6.24 5.54
CA LEU A 63 -6.25 -7.25 5.83
C LEU A 63 -6.01 -7.94 7.18
N LYS A 64 -4.74 -8.07 7.60
CA LYS A 64 -4.39 -8.61 8.93
C LYS A 64 -4.72 -7.64 10.06
N ARG A 65 -4.68 -6.33 9.81
CA ARG A 65 -4.98 -5.29 10.80
C ARG A 65 -6.49 -5.05 10.91
N TYR A 66 -7.21 -5.05 9.80
CA TYR A 66 -8.63 -4.68 9.71
C TYR A 66 -9.52 -5.91 9.50
N LYS A 67 -9.39 -6.94 10.35
CA LYS A 67 -10.09 -8.23 10.20
C LYS A 67 -11.60 -8.18 10.42
N GLU A 68 -12.09 -7.16 11.11
CA GLU A 68 -13.50 -7.05 11.50
C GLU A 68 -14.39 -6.47 10.39
N TYR A 69 -13.77 -5.93 9.34
CA TYR A 69 -14.50 -5.40 8.19
C TYR A 69 -15.10 -6.53 7.36
N ALA A 70 -16.40 -6.45 7.09
CA ALA A 70 -17.10 -7.36 6.21
C ALA A 70 -16.80 -7.01 4.75
N ILE A 71 -15.63 -7.42 4.26
CA ILE A 71 -15.18 -7.16 2.90
C ILE A 71 -14.82 -8.45 2.16
N TYR A 72 -15.03 -8.45 0.84
CA TYR A 72 -14.50 -9.49 -0.04
C TYR A 72 -13.12 -9.07 -0.54
N ALA A 73 -12.09 -9.84 -0.17
CA ALA A 73 -10.73 -9.59 -0.59
C ALA A 73 -10.25 -10.68 -1.56
N TYR A 74 -9.70 -10.26 -2.71
CA TYR A 74 -9.12 -11.14 -3.70
C TYR A 74 -7.61 -10.88 -3.80
N LYS A 75 -6.80 -11.94 -3.73
CA LYS A 75 -5.36 -11.83 -3.89
C LYS A 75 -5.02 -11.65 -5.37
N ILE A 76 -4.26 -10.62 -5.70
CA ILE A 76 -3.73 -10.42 -7.06
C ILE A 76 -2.63 -11.47 -7.30
N SER A 77 -2.86 -12.39 -8.23
CA SER A 77 -2.03 -13.58 -8.48
C SER A 77 -0.97 -13.41 -9.59
N SER A 78 -0.63 -12.16 -9.94
CA SER A 78 0.35 -11.84 -11.00
C SER A 78 1.75 -12.41 -10.70
N ILE A 79 2.43 -12.87 -11.77
CA ILE A 79 3.84 -13.33 -11.80
C ILE A 79 4.83 -12.22 -11.40
N MET A 80 4.39 -10.96 -11.45
CA MET A 80 5.15 -9.83 -10.95
C MET A 80 4.73 -9.56 -9.52
N GLU A 81 5.51 -10.04 -8.55
CA GLU A 81 5.35 -9.66 -7.15
C GLU A 81 5.52 -8.13 -7.06
N MET A 82 4.39 -7.40 -7.00
CA MET A 82 4.36 -5.97 -6.71
C MET A 82 4.73 -5.76 -5.24
N ALA A 83 6.03 -5.90 -4.94
CA ALA A 83 6.57 -5.64 -3.63
C ALA A 83 6.80 -4.14 -3.46
N ALA A 84 6.03 -3.50 -2.58
CA ALA A 84 6.34 -2.15 -2.15
C ALA A 84 7.64 -2.17 -1.34
N PRO A 85 8.72 -1.48 -1.78
CA PRO A 85 9.96 -1.46 -1.05
C PRO A 85 9.73 -0.77 0.30
N VAL A 86 10.19 -1.39 1.38
CA VAL A 86 10.23 -0.79 2.72
C VAL A 86 11.67 -0.37 2.99
N GLY A 87 11.84 0.87 3.45
CA GLY A 87 13.15 1.44 3.72
C GLY A 87 13.16 2.31 4.98
N LEU A 88 14.34 2.42 5.58
CA LEU A 88 14.61 3.38 6.63
C LEU A 88 15.23 4.62 6.00
N VAL A 89 14.72 5.81 6.36
CA VAL A 89 15.17 7.09 5.81
C VAL A 89 15.64 8.01 6.94
N TRP A 90 16.74 8.73 6.71
CA TRP A 90 17.27 9.75 7.61
C TRP A 90 18.02 10.82 6.82
N LEU A 91 18.29 11.96 7.45
CA LEU A 91 19.03 13.07 6.82
C LEU A 91 20.50 12.66 6.60
N LYS A 92 20.98 12.76 5.36
CA LYS A 92 22.33 12.34 4.94
C LYS A 92 23.47 12.90 5.79
N ASN A 93 23.32 14.14 6.26
CA ASN A 93 24.36 14.87 7.01
C ASN A 93 24.07 14.95 8.51
N HIS A 94 23.18 14.11 9.02
CA HIS A 94 22.84 14.08 10.44
C HIS A 94 23.42 12.84 11.10
N ARG A 95 24.12 13.04 12.23
CA ARG A 95 24.61 11.92 13.03
C ARG A 95 23.42 11.20 13.65
N LEU A 96 23.37 9.87 13.48
CA LEU A 96 22.41 9.03 14.16
C LEU A 96 22.82 8.89 15.64
N SER A 97 21.83 8.93 16.54
CA SER A 97 22.08 8.60 17.94
C SER A 97 22.43 7.12 18.08
N ASN A 98 23.15 6.75 19.14
CA ASN A 98 23.44 5.33 19.41
C ASN A 98 22.14 4.51 19.53
N THR A 99 21.07 5.10 20.07
CA THR A 99 19.74 4.47 20.13
C THR A 99 19.15 4.24 18.74
N ALA A 100 19.25 5.22 17.84
CA ALA A 100 18.77 5.07 16.47
C ALA A 100 19.59 4.01 15.71
N GLN A 101 20.91 3.97 15.87
CA GLN A 101 21.76 2.93 15.28
C GLN A 101 21.33 1.54 15.76
N LYS A 102 21.18 1.33 17.07
CA LYS A 102 20.70 0.07 17.65
C LYS A 102 19.31 -0.33 17.13
N PHE A 103 18.42 0.63 16.91
CA PHE A 103 17.13 0.36 16.30
C PHE A 103 17.27 -0.17 14.87
N ILE A 104 18.13 0.44 14.05
CA ILE A 104 18.38 -0.02 12.68
C ILE A 104 19.00 -1.43 12.71
N GLU A 105 19.92 -1.72 13.64
CA GLU A 105 20.48 -3.07 13.80
C GLU A 105 19.40 -4.11 14.10
N LEU A 106 18.51 -3.79 15.04
CA LEU A 106 17.40 -4.66 15.46
C LEU A 106 16.38 -4.84 14.32
N PHE A 107 16.12 -3.79 13.54
CA PHE A 107 15.20 -3.84 12.41
C PHE A 107 15.75 -4.61 11.21
N THR A 108 17.05 -4.51 10.94
CA THR A 108 17.69 -5.10 9.75
C THR A 108 18.35 -6.45 10.02
N ASN A 109 18.48 -6.86 11.28
CA ASN A 109 19.31 -7.98 11.71
C ASN A 109 20.76 -7.89 11.19
N LYS A 110 21.31 -6.68 11.06
CA LYS A 110 22.69 -6.40 10.61
C LYS A 110 23.35 -5.36 11.52
N ALA A 111 24.62 -5.57 11.90
CA ALA A 111 25.42 -4.55 12.58
C ALA A 111 25.79 -3.42 11.60
N ILE A 112 25.83 -2.16 12.05
CA ILE A 112 26.02 -0.96 11.23
C ILE A 112 27.22 -0.15 11.71
#